data_AF-A0A7S3YHR8-F1
#
_entry.id   AF-A0A7S3YHR8-F1
#
_cell.length_a   1.000
_cell.length_b   1.000
_cell.length_c   1.000
_cell.angle_alpha   90.00
_cell.angle_beta   90.00
_cell.angle_gamma   90.00
#
_symmetry.space_group_name_H-M   'P 1'
#
loop_
_entity.id
_entity.type
_entity.pdbx_description
1 polymer ?
#
loop_
_entity_poly.entity_id
_entity_poly.type
_entity_poly.pdbx_seq_one_letter_code
_entity_poly.pdbx_strand_id
1 'polypeptide(L)'
;GRLCAGAPAAAKPNQVEFRRLGGVEAAVAALRAYCTARARTVADRRRKNLPEGEPGEGDPLNPLPVHAADCLWNAVGGNKKSVSRLLGAGGVDALLDLLEVCPAAMRHQVAGLAADLARNPRAVPYLKAWRSDQDMASAAQLLLRFWEEEERRLGLARPGGVLQNLHRPLDSHAAAGGDNLGGAAAAGAPGGR
;
A
#
# COMPACT_ATOMS: atom_id res chain seq x y z
N GLY A 1 8.75 -0.57 10.37
CA GLY A 1 7.29 -0.69 10.57
C GLY A 1 6.93 -0.53 12.04
N ARG A 2 5.98 0.35 12.37
CA ARG A 2 5.71 0.82 13.73
C ARG A 2 4.94 -0.20 14.60
N LEU A 3 4.20 -1.15 14.01
CA LEU A 3 3.45 -2.17 14.78
C LEU A 3 4.32 -3.29 15.41
N CYS A 4 5.56 -3.54 14.94
CA CYS A 4 6.38 -4.70 15.40
C CYS A 4 7.82 -4.35 15.83
N ALA A 5 8.21 -3.07 15.85
CA ALA A 5 9.50 -2.66 16.39
C ALA A 5 9.32 -2.29 17.87
N GLY A 6 9.42 -3.29 18.74
CA GLY A 6 9.44 -3.09 20.19
C GLY A 6 9.00 -4.34 20.94
N ALA A 7 9.71 -4.67 22.03
CA ALA A 7 9.21 -5.53 23.09
C ALA A 7 7.75 -5.17 23.43
N PRO A 8 6.92 -6.09 23.96
CA PRO A 8 5.52 -5.79 24.28
C PRO A 8 5.46 -4.71 25.35
N ALA A 9 5.50 -3.44 24.95
CA ALA A 9 5.17 -2.33 25.80
C ALA A 9 3.74 -2.57 26.24
N ALA A 10 3.50 -2.48 27.54
CA ALA A 10 2.16 -2.60 28.09
C ALA A 10 1.21 -1.72 27.26
N ALA A 11 0.09 -2.30 26.83
CA ALA A 11 -0.88 -1.59 26.00
C ALA A 11 -1.22 -0.26 26.67
N LYS A 12 -1.08 0.84 25.93
CA LYS A 12 -1.34 2.17 26.48
C LYS A 12 -2.79 2.22 26.99
N PRO A 13 -3.08 2.91 28.10
CA PRO A 13 -4.45 2.96 28.66
C PRO A 13 -5.51 3.38 27.64
N ASN A 14 -5.19 4.33 26.77
CA ASN A 14 -6.06 4.78 25.70
C ASN A 14 -6.36 3.70 24.65
N GLN A 15 -5.40 2.84 24.30
CA GLN A 15 -5.61 1.72 23.37
C GLN A 15 -6.52 0.65 23.98
N VAL A 16 -6.40 0.43 25.29
CA VAL A 16 -7.28 -0.51 26.02
C VAL A 16 -8.70 0.01 26.05
N GLU A 17 -8.88 1.29 26.35
CA GLU A 17 -10.20 1.92 26.42
C GLU A 17 -10.87 2.02 25.05
N PHE A 18 -10.13 2.43 24.02
CA PHE A 18 -10.61 2.43 22.64
C PHE A 18 -11.13 1.06 22.21
N ARG A 19 -10.39 -0.01 22.56
CA ARG A 19 -10.83 -1.39 22.31
C ARG A 19 -12.09 -1.71 23.12
N ARG A 20 -12.14 -1.36 24.41
CA ARG A 20 -13.29 -1.66 25.28
C ARG A 20 -14.58 -1.04 24.77
N LEU A 21 -14.51 0.18 24.23
CA LEU A 21 -15.65 0.94 23.71
C LEU A 21 -16.10 0.53 22.29
N GLY A 22 -15.56 -0.55 21.71
CA GLY A 22 -15.95 -0.94 20.35
C GLY A 22 -15.31 -0.10 19.24
N GLY A 23 -14.27 0.68 19.54
CA GLY A 23 -13.66 1.60 18.58
C GLY A 23 -13.05 0.90 17.36
N VAL A 24 -12.56 -0.33 17.52
CA VAL A 24 -12.00 -1.12 16.40
C VAL A 24 -13.08 -1.43 15.37
N GLU A 25 -14.23 -1.96 15.79
CA GLU A 25 -15.35 -2.27 14.91
C GLU A 25 -15.95 -1.00 14.31
N ALA A 26 -16.06 0.07 15.09
CA ALA A 26 -16.54 1.36 14.60
C ALA A 26 -15.63 1.90 13.47
N ALA A 27 -14.31 1.81 13.63
CA ALA A 27 -13.37 2.22 12.61
C ALA A 27 -13.44 1.31 11.37
N VAL A 28 -13.54 -0.01 11.54
CA VAL A 28 -13.73 -0.94 10.41
C VAL A 28 -15.04 -0.68 9.68
N ALA A 29 -16.14 -0.42 10.40
CA ALA A 29 -17.42 -0.07 9.81
C ALA A 29 -17.34 1.24 9.02
N ALA A 30 -16.61 2.24 9.53
CA ALA A 30 -16.35 3.48 8.83
C ALA A 30 -15.60 3.26 7.49
N LEU A 31 -14.58 2.38 7.49
CA LEU A 31 -13.87 2.01 6.26
C LEU A 31 -14.81 1.32 5.25
N ARG A 32 -15.59 0.33 5.69
CA ARG A 32 -16.55 -0.39 4.83
C ARG A 32 -17.62 0.53 4.26
N ALA A 33 -18.13 1.46 5.07
CA ALA A 33 -19.10 2.45 4.64
C ALA A 33 -18.54 3.35 3.53
N TYR A 34 -17.27 3.77 3.67
CA TYR A 34 -16.57 4.51 2.62
C TYR A 34 -16.44 3.70 1.32
N CYS A 35 -15.97 2.44 1.40
CA CYS A 35 -15.83 1.59 0.22
C CYS A 35 -17.17 1.38 -0.49
N THR A 36 -18.25 1.15 0.27
CA THR A 36 -19.60 0.99 -0.27
C THR A 36 -20.10 2.27 -0.95
N ALA A 37 -19.88 3.44 -0.33
CA ALA A 37 -20.26 4.73 -0.91
C ALA A 37 -19.50 5.02 -2.20
N ARG A 38 -18.20 4.68 -2.24
CA ARG A 38 -17.36 4.84 -3.42
C ARG A 38 -17.78 3.91 -4.55
N ALA A 39 -18.05 2.64 -4.26
CA ALA A 39 -18.55 1.67 -5.25
C ALA A 39 -19.86 2.14 -5.90
N ARG A 40 -20.80 2.70 -5.11
CA ARG A 40 -22.04 3.30 -5.62
C ARG A 40 -21.78 4.48 -6.55
N THR A 41 -20.82 5.33 -6.20
CA THR A 41 -20.43 6.49 -7.02
C THR A 41 -19.86 6.05 -8.36
N VAL A 42 -19.00 5.03 -8.37
CA VAL A 42 -18.45 4.46 -9.61
C VAL A 42 -19.56 3.84 -10.47
N ALA A 43 -20.46 3.06 -9.86
CA ALA A 43 -21.59 2.45 -10.57
C ALA A 43 -22.55 3.50 -11.19
N ASP A 44 -22.82 4.61 -10.48
CA ASP A 44 -23.64 5.70 -11.00
C ASP A 44 -22.96 6.43 -12.17
N ARG A 45 -21.64 6.66 -12.11
CA ARG A 45 -20.87 7.23 -13.23
C ARG A 45 -20.89 6.32 -14.46
N ARG A 46 -20.72 5.00 -14.27
CA ARG A 46 -20.87 4.00 -15.34
C ARG A 46 -22.24 4.08 -15.99
N ARG A 47 -23.31 4.13 -15.19
CA ARG A 47 -24.70 4.27 -15.69
C ARG A 47 -24.89 5.54 -16.53
N LYS A 48 -24.18 6.62 -16.20
CA LYS A 48 -24.24 7.91 -16.90
C LYS A 48 -23.29 8.03 -18.09
N ASN A 49 -22.56 6.97 -18.45
CA ASN A 49 -21.48 6.99 -19.46
C ASN A 49 -20.44 8.11 -19.22
N LEU A 50 -20.20 8.43 -17.95
CA LEU A 50 -19.18 9.40 -17.57
C LEU A 50 -17.83 8.67 -17.46
N PRO A 51 -16.70 9.27 -17.89
CA PRO A 51 -15.40 8.64 -17.70
C PRO A 51 -15.21 8.23 -16.24
N GLU A 52 -14.70 7.00 -16.07
CA GLU A 52 -14.14 6.56 -14.80
C GLU A 52 -13.00 7.52 -14.50
N GLY A 53 -13.21 8.46 -13.58
CA GLY A 53 -12.10 9.24 -13.07
C GLY A 53 -11.14 8.29 -12.39
N GLU A 54 -9.84 8.54 -12.51
CA GLU A 54 -8.82 7.83 -11.73
C GLU A 54 -9.24 7.77 -10.25
N PRO A 55 -8.84 6.74 -9.48
CA PRO A 55 -9.05 6.71 -8.04
C PRO A 55 -8.48 7.98 -7.39
N GLY A 56 -9.36 8.95 -7.08
CA GLY A 56 -9.00 10.26 -6.54
C GLY A 56 -9.13 11.46 -7.48
N GLU A 57 -9.43 11.27 -8.77
CA GLU A 57 -9.59 12.37 -9.72
C GLU A 57 -11.02 12.91 -9.72
N GLY A 58 -11.18 14.08 -9.10
CA GLY A 58 -12.43 14.85 -9.03
C GLY A 58 -13.34 14.58 -7.82
N ASP A 59 -12.96 13.67 -6.91
CA ASP A 59 -13.68 13.51 -5.63
C ASP A 59 -13.04 14.42 -4.57
N PRO A 60 -13.82 15.27 -3.86
CA PRO A 60 -13.30 15.97 -2.70
C PRO A 60 -12.79 14.92 -1.70
N LEU A 61 -11.50 15.03 -1.35
CA LEU A 61 -10.83 14.10 -0.45
C LEU A 61 -11.65 13.95 0.83
N ASN A 62 -12.26 12.78 1.04
CA ASN A 62 -12.93 12.51 2.30
C ASN A 62 -11.85 12.18 3.34
N PRO A 63 -11.64 13.02 4.38
CA PRO A 63 -10.58 12.79 5.35
C PRO A 63 -10.90 11.62 6.30
N LEU A 64 -12.17 11.19 6.36
CA LEU A 64 -12.64 10.15 7.27
C LEU A 64 -11.91 8.80 7.13
N PRO A 65 -11.77 8.19 5.93
CA PRO A 65 -11.01 6.95 5.78
C PRO A 65 -9.53 7.09 6.14
N VAL A 66 -8.91 8.25 5.89
CA VAL A 66 -7.51 8.54 6.30
C VAL A 66 -7.40 8.50 7.82
N HIS A 67 -8.25 9.25 8.51
CA HIS A 67 -8.22 9.34 9.96
C HIS A 67 -8.64 8.03 10.64
N ALA A 68 -9.58 7.29 10.05
CA ALA A 68 -9.96 5.97 10.54
C ALA A 68 -8.81 4.97 10.41
N ALA A 69 -8.11 4.96 9.27
CA ALA A 69 -6.93 4.11 9.07
C ALA A 69 -5.77 4.51 10.01
N ASP A 70 -5.52 5.81 10.19
CA ASP A 70 -4.50 6.30 11.13
C ASP A 70 -4.85 5.97 12.59
N CYS A 71 -6.13 6.13 12.97
CA CYS A 71 -6.65 5.74 14.27
C CYS A 71 -6.41 4.25 14.52
N LEU A 72 -6.73 3.38 13.54
CA LEU A 72 -6.47 1.96 13.62
C LEU A 72 -4.97 1.66 13.76
N TRP A 73 -4.10 2.30 12.98
CA TRP A 73 -2.65 2.12 13.06
C TRP A 73 -2.12 2.41 14.47
N ASN A 74 -2.57 3.51 15.07
CA ASN A 74 -2.14 3.94 16.41
C ASN A 74 -2.82 3.16 17.56
N ALA A 75 -4.07 2.74 17.40
CA ALA A 75 -4.83 2.00 18.41
C ALA A 75 -4.45 0.51 18.49
N VAL A 76 -4.05 -0.07 17.36
CA VAL A 76 -3.71 -1.48 17.24
C VAL A 76 -2.20 -1.73 17.46
N GLY A 77 -1.36 -0.71 17.22
CA GLY A 77 0.08 -0.73 17.47
C GLY A 77 0.51 -1.25 18.83
N GLY A 78 1.27 -2.36 18.82
CA GLY A 78 1.84 -2.97 20.01
C GLY A 78 0.85 -3.80 20.86
N ASN A 79 -0.44 -3.84 20.51
CA ASN A 79 -1.47 -4.46 21.34
C ASN A 79 -2.06 -5.73 20.68
N LYS A 80 -1.56 -6.90 21.10
CA LYS A 80 -2.00 -8.22 20.58
C LYS A 80 -3.51 -8.45 20.67
N LYS A 81 -4.17 -7.93 21.72
CA LYS A 81 -5.63 -8.06 21.90
C LYS A 81 -6.39 -7.18 20.90
N SER A 82 -5.92 -5.96 20.65
CA SER A 82 -6.51 -5.08 19.64
C SER A 82 -6.31 -5.62 18.23
N VAL A 83 -5.15 -6.21 17.92
CA VAL A 83 -4.94 -6.90 16.64
C VAL A 83 -5.92 -8.07 16.48
N SER A 84 -6.07 -8.92 17.51
CA SER A 84 -7.00 -10.05 17.44
C SER A 84 -8.44 -9.60 17.20
N ARG A 85 -8.84 -8.46 17.79
CA ARG A 85 -10.16 -7.86 17.58
C ARG A 85 -10.33 -7.29 16.18
N LEU A 86 -9.29 -6.64 15.63
CA LEU A 86 -9.28 -6.16 14.25
C LEU A 86 -9.45 -7.33 13.26
N LEU A 87 -8.76 -8.45 13.49
CA LEU A 87 -8.90 -9.65 12.66
C LEU A 87 -10.32 -10.21 12.74
N GLY A 88 -10.88 -10.33 13.95
CA GLY A 88 -12.25 -10.82 14.16
C GLY A 88 -13.33 -9.91 13.54
N ALA A 89 -13.07 -8.60 13.42
CA ALA A 89 -13.96 -7.64 12.79
C ALA A 89 -13.88 -7.63 11.24
N GLY A 90 -13.07 -8.49 10.62
CA GLY A 90 -12.82 -8.45 9.18
C GLY A 90 -12.06 -7.18 8.78
N GLY A 91 -11.17 -6.69 9.64
CA GLY A 91 -10.43 -5.45 9.39
C GLY A 91 -9.37 -5.59 8.30
N VAL A 92 -8.84 -6.79 8.06
CA VAL A 92 -7.92 -7.04 6.94
C VAL A 92 -8.63 -6.84 5.61
N ASP A 93 -9.82 -7.43 5.45
CA ASP A 93 -10.61 -7.31 4.23
C ASP A 93 -10.97 -5.84 3.98
N ALA A 94 -11.48 -5.15 5.01
CA ALA A 94 -11.82 -3.73 4.91
C ALA A 94 -10.63 -2.83 4.52
N LEU A 95 -9.40 -3.17 4.95
CA LEU A 95 -8.20 -2.43 4.56
C LEU A 95 -7.79 -2.69 3.12
N LEU A 96 -7.95 -3.91 2.62
CA LEU A 96 -7.66 -4.25 1.23
C LEU A 96 -8.71 -3.67 0.29
N ASP A 97 -9.99 -3.73 0.66
CA ASP A 97 -11.08 -3.06 -0.05
C ASP A 97 -10.82 -1.55 -0.13
N LEU A 98 -10.41 -0.94 0.99
CA LEU A 98 -10.04 0.48 1.02
C LEU A 98 -8.85 0.75 0.11
N LEU A 99 -7.81 -0.10 0.14
CA LEU A 99 -6.62 0.07 -0.67
C LEU A 99 -6.98 0.09 -2.17
N GLU A 100 -7.90 -0.78 -2.59
CA GLU A 100 -8.43 -0.84 -3.96
C GLU A 100 -9.14 0.45 -4.40
N VAL A 101 -9.94 1.06 -3.53
CA VAL A 101 -10.77 2.23 -3.90
C VAL A 101 -10.16 3.59 -3.55
N CYS A 102 -9.09 3.62 -2.74
CA CYS A 102 -8.56 4.87 -2.19
C CYS A 102 -7.79 5.72 -3.22
N PRO A 103 -7.81 7.05 -3.08
CA PRO A 103 -6.98 7.96 -3.86
C PRO A 103 -5.49 7.65 -3.71
N ALA A 104 -4.70 7.91 -4.77
CA ALA A 104 -3.25 7.70 -4.76
C ALA A 104 -2.54 8.33 -3.55
N ALA A 105 -2.98 9.53 -3.13
CA ALA A 105 -2.46 10.24 -1.96
C ALA A 105 -2.59 9.44 -0.64
N MET A 106 -3.55 8.52 -0.53
CA MET A 106 -3.80 7.73 0.68
C MET A 106 -3.17 6.34 0.66
N ARG A 107 -2.84 5.83 -0.53
CA ARG A 107 -2.41 4.44 -0.74
C ARG A 107 -1.22 4.06 0.15
N HIS A 108 -0.24 4.96 0.27
CA HIS A 108 0.96 4.72 1.09
C HIS A 108 0.62 4.45 2.57
N GLN A 109 -0.35 5.17 3.12
CA GLN A 109 -0.76 5.02 4.51
C GLN A 109 -1.48 3.68 4.73
N VAL A 110 -2.44 3.35 3.86
CA VAL A 110 -3.21 2.11 3.96
C VAL A 110 -2.30 0.90 3.72
N ALA A 111 -1.43 0.97 2.71
CA ALA A 111 -0.44 -0.07 2.42
C ALA A 111 0.54 -0.27 3.58
N GLY A 112 0.98 0.81 4.23
CA GLY A 112 1.85 0.73 5.40
C GLY A 112 1.20 0.02 6.60
N LEU A 113 -0.09 0.29 6.85
CA LEU A 113 -0.86 -0.43 7.86
C LEU A 113 -1.02 -1.92 7.49
N ALA A 114 -1.37 -2.23 6.24
CA ALA A 114 -1.48 -3.61 5.76
C ALA A 114 -0.15 -4.37 5.85
N ALA A 115 0.96 -3.74 5.47
CA ALA A 115 2.31 -4.31 5.59
C ALA A 115 2.69 -4.53 7.06
N ASP A 116 2.34 -3.57 7.92
CA ASP A 116 2.60 -3.73 9.34
C ASP A 116 1.77 -4.88 9.96
N LEU A 117 0.54 -5.10 9.50
CA LEU A 117 -0.30 -6.25 9.88
C LEU A 117 0.21 -7.58 9.33
N ALA A 118 0.75 -7.59 8.11
CA ALA A 118 1.31 -8.80 7.47
C ALA A 118 2.47 -9.41 8.27
N ARG A 119 3.14 -8.61 9.12
CA ARG A 119 4.16 -9.11 10.06
C ARG A 119 3.57 -9.94 11.21
N ASN A 120 2.26 -9.88 11.44
CA ASN A 120 1.58 -10.77 12.38
C ASN A 120 1.18 -12.06 11.64
N PRO A 121 1.70 -13.24 12.03
CA PRO A 121 1.37 -14.51 11.40
C PRO A 121 -0.14 -14.81 11.38
N ARG A 122 -0.90 -14.29 12.36
CA ARG A 122 -2.36 -14.46 12.42
C ARG A 122 -3.11 -13.68 11.33
N ALA A 123 -2.53 -12.62 10.78
CA ALA A 123 -3.15 -11.83 9.72
C ALA A 123 -2.91 -12.44 8.32
N VAL A 124 -1.86 -13.23 8.16
CA VAL A 124 -1.44 -13.82 6.87
C VAL A 124 -2.54 -14.67 6.21
N PRO A 125 -3.28 -15.55 6.93
CA PRO A 125 -4.37 -16.31 6.32
C PRO A 125 -5.46 -15.41 5.73
N TYR A 126 -5.82 -14.32 6.41
CA TYR A 126 -6.82 -13.36 5.94
C TYR A 126 -6.33 -12.64 4.68
N LEU A 127 -5.08 -12.17 4.66
CA LEU A 127 -4.46 -11.56 3.48
C LEU A 127 -4.46 -12.50 2.26
N LYS A 128 -4.20 -13.80 2.47
CA LYS A 128 -4.20 -14.81 1.40
C LYS A 128 -5.61 -15.19 0.94
N ALA A 129 -6.58 -15.16 1.84
CA ALA A 129 -7.97 -15.52 1.56
C ALA A 129 -8.72 -14.41 0.83
N TRP A 130 -8.36 -13.14 1.06
CA TRP A 130 -9.03 -12.00 0.47
C TRP A 130 -9.07 -12.06 -1.06
N ARG A 131 -10.21 -11.68 -1.63
CA ARG A 131 -10.45 -11.52 -3.06
C ARG A 131 -11.18 -10.20 -3.25
N SER A 132 -10.81 -9.45 -4.29
CA SER A 132 -11.52 -8.25 -4.70
C SER A 132 -12.96 -8.59 -5.08
N ASP A 133 -13.89 -7.78 -4.59
CA ASP A 133 -15.30 -7.84 -4.99
C ASP A 133 -15.51 -7.33 -6.42
N GLN A 134 -14.53 -6.61 -7.01
CA GLN A 134 -14.64 -6.00 -8.34
C GLN A 134 -14.22 -6.97 -9.45
N ASP A 135 -13.09 -7.65 -9.27
CA ASP A 135 -12.48 -8.47 -10.33
C ASP A 135 -11.89 -9.80 -9.85
N MET A 136 -12.20 -10.21 -8.61
CA MET A 136 -11.70 -11.42 -7.97
C MET A 136 -10.16 -11.49 -7.84
N ALA A 137 -9.45 -10.36 -7.99
CA ALA A 137 -8.01 -10.30 -7.79
C ALA A 137 -7.65 -10.66 -6.34
N SER A 138 -6.55 -11.38 -6.18
CA SER A 138 -5.93 -11.63 -4.88
C SER A 138 -5.21 -10.38 -4.36
N ALA A 139 -4.97 -10.33 -3.04
CA ALA A 139 -4.19 -9.25 -2.43
C ALA A 139 -2.81 -9.09 -3.06
N ALA A 140 -2.17 -10.17 -3.49
CA ALA A 140 -0.88 -10.14 -4.17
C ALA A 140 -0.98 -9.45 -5.55
N GLN A 141 -2.01 -9.78 -6.34
CA GLN A 141 -2.25 -9.15 -7.63
C GLN A 141 -2.55 -7.66 -7.47
N LEU A 142 -3.34 -7.28 -6.46
CA LEU A 142 -3.62 -5.88 -6.13
C LEU A 142 -2.33 -5.10 -5.82
N LEU A 143 -1.47 -5.65 -4.97
CA LEU A 143 -0.19 -5.03 -4.61
C LEU A 143 0.77 -4.90 -5.80
N LEU A 144 0.78 -5.89 -6.69
CA LEU A 144 1.59 -5.84 -7.93
C LEU A 144 1.09 -4.74 -8.89
N ARG A 145 -0.23 -4.55 -9.02
CA ARG A 145 -0.78 -3.45 -9.82
C ARG A 145 -0.39 -2.09 -9.26
N PHE A 146 -0.50 -1.91 -7.93
CA PHE A 146 -0.05 -0.67 -7.30
C PHE A 146 1.45 -0.44 -7.45
N TRP A 147 2.24 -1.49 -7.43
CA TRP A 147 3.66 -1.40 -7.73
C TRP A 147 3.89 -0.84 -9.15
N GLU A 148 3.24 -1.41 -10.15
CA GLU A 148 3.36 -0.99 -11.55
C GLU A 148 2.85 0.44 -11.79
N GLU A 149 1.78 0.83 -11.12
CA GLU A 149 1.29 2.22 -11.14
C GLU A 149 2.30 3.18 -10.52
N GLU A 150 2.95 2.80 -9.43
CA GLU A 150 3.95 3.62 -8.75
C GLU A 150 5.24 3.74 -9.57
N GLU A 151 5.69 2.65 -10.20
CA GLU A 151 6.80 2.67 -11.17
C GLU A 151 6.51 3.64 -12.32
N ARG A 152 5.29 3.58 -12.88
CA ARG A 152 4.86 4.49 -13.96
C ARG A 152 4.82 5.94 -13.50
N ARG A 153 4.31 6.19 -12.28
CA ARG A 153 4.25 7.53 -11.66
C ARG A 153 5.66 8.12 -11.46
N LEU A 154 6.63 7.28 -11.15
CA LEU A 154 8.04 7.66 -10.98
C LEU A 154 8.84 7.67 -12.29
N GLY A 155 8.25 7.27 -13.42
CA GLY A 155 8.92 7.21 -14.72
C GLY A 155 9.98 6.10 -14.82
N LEU A 156 9.84 5.03 -14.02
CA LEU A 156 10.78 3.92 -14.01
C LEU A 156 10.51 2.96 -15.18
N ALA A 157 11.57 2.54 -15.85
CA ALA A 157 11.48 1.56 -16.94
C ALA A 157 11.54 0.14 -16.38
N ARG A 158 10.61 -0.72 -16.83
CA ARG A 158 10.58 -2.16 -16.52
C ARG A 158 10.68 -2.99 -17.80
N PRO A 159 11.83 -2.97 -18.50
CA PRO A 159 12.00 -3.71 -19.74
C PRO A 159 11.79 -5.21 -19.50
N GLY A 160 10.92 -5.83 -20.31
CA GLY A 160 10.60 -7.26 -20.21
C GLY A 160 9.94 -7.69 -18.89
N GLY A 161 9.39 -6.77 -18.10
CA GLY A 161 8.76 -7.10 -16.82
C GLY A 161 9.76 -7.35 -15.67
N VAL A 162 11.04 -7.02 -15.86
CA VAL A 162 12.10 -7.28 -14.88
C VAL A 162 12.45 -6.03 -14.09
N LEU A 163 12.48 -6.15 -12.75
CA LEU A 163 12.95 -5.11 -11.85
C LEU A 163 14.45 -4.85 -12.06
N GLN A 164 14.81 -3.59 -12.28
CA GLN A 164 16.19 -3.23 -12.58
C GLN A 164 17.09 -3.20 -11.33
N ASN A 165 16.54 -2.86 -10.16
CA ASN A 165 17.28 -2.85 -8.90
C ASN A 165 16.52 -3.58 -7.80
N LEU A 166 17.00 -4.75 -7.36
CA LEU A 166 16.34 -5.51 -6.30
C LEU A 166 16.47 -4.88 -4.91
N HIS A 167 17.52 -4.08 -4.67
CA HIS A 167 17.78 -3.48 -3.35
C HIS A 167 17.01 -2.19 -3.14
N ARG A 168 16.80 -1.42 -4.21
CA ARG A 168 16.05 -0.17 -4.19
C ARG A 168 15.17 -0.06 -5.43
N PRO A 169 14.11 -0.87 -5.50
CA PRO A 169 13.33 -1.06 -6.72
C PRO A 169 12.47 0.15 -7.14
N LEU A 170 12.35 1.18 -6.29
CA LEU A 170 11.68 2.45 -6.61
C LEU A 170 12.63 3.66 -6.68
N ASP A 171 13.95 3.46 -6.58
CA ASP A 171 14.90 4.56 -6.78
C ASP A 171 15.01 4.84 -8.28
N SER A 172 15.13 6.11 -8.68
CA SER A 172 15.42 6.49 -10.07
C SER A 172 16.71 5.83 -10.53
N HIS A 173 16.59 4.82 -11.39
CA HIS A 173 17.74 4.19 -12.03
C HIS A 173 18.21 5.14 -13.13
N ALA A 174 19.36 5.79 -12.91
CA ALA A 174 20.06 6.42 -14.01
C ALA A 174 20.20 5.34 -15.09
N ALA A 175 19.66 5.61 -16.29
CA ALA A 175 19.85 4.75 -17.43
C ALA A 175 21.35 4.47 -17.51
N ALA A 176 21.72 3.19 -17.41
CA ALA A 176 23.07 2.77 -17.71
C ALA A 176 23.34 3.16 -19.18
N GLY A 177 24.02 4.29 -19.37
CA GLY A 177 24.27 4.89 -20.67
C GLY A 177 25.11 6.13 -20.53
N GLY A 178 26.44 5.97 -20.53
CA GLY A 178 27.34 7.12 -20.59
C GLY A 178 28.83 6.91 -20.39
N ASP A 179 29.35 5.72 -20.08
CA ASP A 179 30.81 5.50 -20.13
C ASP A 179 31.25 5.26 -21.58
N ASN A 180 31.30 6.34 -22.33
CA ASN A 180 31.94 6.41 -23.63
C ASN A 180 33.47 6.42 -23.43
N LEU A 181 34.05 5.25 -23.18
CA LEU A 181 35.49 5.01 -23.32
C LEU A 181 35.71 4.03 -24.48
N GLY A 182 35.43 4.49 -25.69
CA GLY A 182 35.96 3.92 -26.94
C GLY A 182 37.05 4.83 -27.50
N GLY A 183 38.33 4.45 -27.33
CA GLY A 183 39.22 4.14 -28.45
C GLY A 183 40.34 5.20 -28.54
N ALA A 184 41.60 4.93 -28.83
CA ALA A 184 42.19 3.83 -29.57
C ALA A 184 43.65 3.55 -29.13
N ALA A 185 44.11 2.35 -29.48
CA ALA A 185 45.43 1.81 -29.24
C ALA A 185 46.52 2.39 -30.17
N ALA A 186 47.77 2.11 -29.75
CA ALA A 186 49.03 1.99 -30.50
C ALA A 186 49.84 3.26 -30.81
N ALA A 187 51.08 3.34 -30.31
CA ALA A 187 52.30 3.11 -31.11
C ALA A 187 53.61 3.50 -30.35
N GLY A 188 54.57 2.56 -30.33
CA GLY A 188 55.99 2.83 -30.63
C GLY A 188 56.90 3.50 -29.58
N ALA A 189 57.89 2.74 -29.11
CA ALA A 189 59.19 3.28 -28.66
C ALA A 189 59.88 4.08 -29.79
N PRO A 190 60.87 4.96 -29.50
CA PRO A 190 62.26 4.48 -29.46
C PRO A 190 63.14 5.17 -28.40
N GLY A 191 64.30 4.53 -28.12
CA GLY A 191 65.35 5.08 -27.26
C GLY A 191 66.29 6.07 -27.97
N GLY A 192 67.24 6.58 -27.19
CA GLY A 192 68.46 7.23 -27.68
C GLY A 192 68.75 8.62 -27.09
N ARG A 193 69.52 8.66 -26.00
CA ARG A 193 70.90 9.16 -25.97
C ARG A 193 71.58 8.77 -24.67
#